data_AF-A0A1X7VB31-F1
#
_entry.id   AF-A0A1X7VB31-F1
#
_cell.length_a   1.000
_cell.length_b   1.000
_cell.length_c   1.000
_cell.angle_alpha   90.00
_cell.angle_beta   90.00
_cell.angle_gamma   90.00
#
_symmetry.space_group_name_H-M   'P 1'
#
loop_
_entity.id
_entity.type
_entity.pdbx_description
1 polymer ?
#
loop_
_entity_poly.entity_id
_entity_poly.type
_entity_poly.pdbx_seq_one_letter_code
_entity_poly.pdbx_strand_id
1 'polypeptide(L)'
;MMTLLLIYIYCILGQFTVPSVSGQCCPPTSGFTINKINQNKGIMLGGTVTNDGLYTVTNNIYIFNVTHNTIHWESIKGSISGEGLWTKERDGHASAIINGDSTSPTLVVIGGQYKYNQLMTECLLFDNITTGQFSCKKIPLPESVTGRYFHSLTAVTMSPHCVWLVIVGGCKEFEWKGRVEKPIVTYITDTNRLTMIIELVYIEAGEWIVQSVLDGDDLTSKKYQEKYSSYSKTRTWWMDQLIKYPTEKEMKLQRYIQSLHQELQVADQNKVSLQEALTEANKQGSKVDGNKLVIMNEKLEEVLQEKQIITEDNEKLKAKVDDYEVYITEIEEEKKQVEEQYLKEKQITKELKTKVADNELYTAKLMKEREQWSQIKETSTIGLQFNYLIPSMDNLDCLSDVQVAEKKLFLIQGDKAQLMNWEKYGVRIGVEEGSLLSSETVEAAVVALVGGQFEFPANTVL
;
A
#
# COMPACT_ATOMS: atom_id res chain seq x y z
N MET A 1 26.19 20.80 -4.92
CA MET A 1 24.94 21.59 -4.86
C MET A 1 23.85 20.73 -5.51
N MET A 2 23.19 19.89 -4.72
CA MET A 2 22.12 19.01 -5.23
C MET A 2 20.85 19.43 -4.53
N THR A 3 20.09 20.28 -5.22
CA THR A 3 18.78 20.74 -4.79
C THR A 3 17.85 19.54 -4.88
N LEU A 4 17.57 18.89 -3.74
CA LEU A 4 16.57 17.84 -3.68
C LEU A 4 15.19 18.52 -3.76
N LEU A 5 14.56 18.44 -4.94
CA LEU A 5 13.20 18.88 -5.17
C LEU A 5 12.26 17.76 -4.67
N LEU A 6 11.55 17.99 -3.57
CA LEU A 6 10.43 17.15 -3.17
C LEU A 6 9.30 17.37 -4.17
N ILE A 7 9.18 16.53 -5.19
CA ILE A 7 8.02 16.50 -6.08
C ILE A 7 7.02 15.53 -5.45
N TYR A 8 5.96 16.05 -4.83
CA TYR A 8 4.76 15.25 -4.60
C TYR A 8 4.13 15.00 -5.96
N ILE A 9 4.16 13.77 -6.41
CA ILE A 9 3.59 13.38 -7.70
C ILE A 9 2.21 12.80 -7.43
N TYR A 10 1.17 13.50 -7.89
CA TYR A 10 -0.13 12.88 -8.13
C TYR A 10 -0.25 12.58 -9.63
N CYS A 11 -0.61 11.34 -9.96
CA CYS A 11 -0.95 10.94 -11.32
C CYS A 11 -2.46 11.11 -11.51
N ILE A 12 -2.87 12.18 -12.20
CA ILE A 12 -4.23 12.33 -12.70
C ILE A 12 -4.15 12.07 -14.20
N LEU A 13 -4.88 11.05 -14.69
CA LEU A 13 -4.97 10.72 -16.13
C LEU A 13 -3.61 10.46 -16.82
N GLY A 14 -2.62 9.93 -16.10
CA GLY A 14 -1.30 9.63 -16.66
C GLY A 14 -0.31 10.79 -16.69
N GLN A 15 -0.64 11.95 -16.11
CA GLN A 15 0.25 13.11 -16.02
C GLN A 15 0.69 13.39 -14.60
N PHE A 16 1.99 13.66 -14.43
CA PHE A 16 2.62 14.06 -13.18
C PHE A 16 2.25 15.50 -12.84
N THR A 17 1.63 15.72 -11.68
CA THR A 17 1.26 17.06 -11.21
C THR A 17 1.83 17.33 -9.82
N VAL A 18 2.20 18.59 -9.57
CA VAL A 18 2.70 19.06 -8.27
C VAL A 18 1.52 19.68 -7.51
N PRO A 19 1.08 19.09 -6.38
CA PRO A 19 0.03 19.66 -5.56
C PRO A 19 0.52 20.90 -4.81
N SER A 20 -0.41 21.77 -4.44
CA SER A 20 -0.14 22.89 -3.56
C SER A 20 0.24 22.39 -2.17
N VAL A 21 1.19 23.04 -1.51
CA VAL A 21 1.64 22.68 -0.16
C VAL A 21 1.19 23.76 0.82
N SER A 22 0.62 23.37 1.95
CA SER A 22 0.25 24.28 3.03
C SER A 22 0.71 23.75 4.39
N GLY A 23 0.71 24.61 5.41
CA GLY A 23 1.10 24.24 6.77
C GLY A 23 2.61 24.19 6.99
N GLN A 24 3.03 23.36 7.95
CA GLN A 24 4.42 23.22 8.42
C GLN A 24 5.13 22.08 7.68
N CYS A 25 5.37 22.28 6.38
CA CYS A 25 6.09 21.30 5.56
C CYS A 25 7.49 21.03 6.10
N CYS A 26 7.96 19.78 5.93
CA CYS A 26 9.33 19.42 6.25
C CYS A 26 10.32 20.22 5.37
N PRO A 27 11.52 20.55 5.91
CA PRO A 27 12.61 21.07 5.10
C PRO A 27 13.12 19.99 4.12
N PRO A 28 14.02 20.32 3.18
CA PRO A 28 14.67 19.32 2.34
C PRO A 28 15.28 18.20 3.19
N THR A 29 14.72 17.00 3.06
CA THR A 29 15.02 15.85 3.90
C THR A 29 15.30 14.64 3.01
N SER A 30 16.29 13.82 3.36
CA SER A 30 16.62 12.55 2.69
C SER A 30 16.65 11.39 3.67
N GLY A 31 16.45 10.15 3.21
CA GLY A 31 16.51 8.96 4.08
C GLY A 31 15.43 8.93 5.16
N PHE A 32 14.32 9.65 4.96
CA PHE A 32 13.10 9.58 5.77
C PHE A 32 12.22 8.41 5.31
N THR A 33 11.21 8.08 6.10
CA THR A 33 10.14 7.19 5.64
C THR A 33 8.81 7.92 5.55
N ILE A 34 7.93 7.46 4.67
CA ILE A 34 6.58 7.99 4.48
C ILE A 34 5.58 6.85 4.36
N ASN A 35 4.44 6.95 5.04
CA ASN A 35 3.42 5.89 5.04
C ASN A 35 2.01 6.47 4.98
N LYS A 36 1.11 5.75 4.33
CA LYS A 36 -0.32 6.04 4.31
C LYS A 36 -0.98 5.52 5.59
N ILE A 37 -1.61 6.41 6.36
CA ILE A 37 -2.39 6.03 7.55
C ILE A 37 -3.80 5.63 7.13
N ASN A 38 -4.47 6.46 6.33
CA ASN A 38 -5.80 6.20 5.80
C ASN A 38 -5.95 6.84 4.41
N GLN A 39 -7.17 6.94 3.86
CA GLN A 39 -7.41 7.44 2.51
C GLN A 39 -6.70 8.78 2.21
N ASN A 40 -6.79 9.74 3.13
CA ASN A 40 -6.35 11.10 2.90
C ASN A 40 -5.25 11.54 3.88
N LYS A 41 -4.80 10.69 4.79
CA LYS A 41 -3.81 11.02 5.81
C LYS A 41 -2.57 10.14 5.69
N GLY A 42 -1.41 10.74 5.84
CA GLY A 42 -0.14 10.03 5.92
C GLY A 42 0.79 10.61 6.97
N ILE A 43 1.90 9.90 7.18
CA ILE A 43 2.92 10.22 8.17
C ILE A 43 4.30 10.10 7.54
N MET A 44 5.16 11.05 7.89
CA MET A 44 6.58 11.06 7.57
C MET A 44 7.38 11.08 8.86
N LEU A 45 8.46 10.31 8.93
CA LEU A 45 9.33 10.22 10.10
C LEU A 45 10.81 10.33 9.73
N GLY A 46 11.52 11.11 10.55
CA GLY A 46 12.98 11.14 10.61
C GLY A 46 13.64 11.59 9.31
N GLY A 47 14.81 11.01 9.03
CA GLY A 47 15.66 11.36 7.89
C GLY A 47 16.77 12.35 8.26
N THR A 48 17.40 12.92 7.25
CA THR A 48 18.53 13.84 7.35
C THR A 48 18.17 15.15 6.69
N VAL A 49 18.22 16.23 7.46
CA VAL A 49 17.96 17.61 7.03
C VAL A 49 19.27 18.34 6.79
N THR A 50 19.29 19.26 5.84
CA THR A 50 20.45 20.11 5.58
C THR A 50 20.19 21.52 6.10
N ASN A 51 20.94 21.93 7.13
CA ASN A 51 20.91 23.29 7.68
C ASN A 51 22.28 23.92 7.50
N ASP A 52 22.38 25.03 6.75
CA ASP A 52 23.62 25.77 6.50
C ASP A 52 24.78 24.90 5.96
N GLY A 53 24.45 23.89 5.15
CA GLY A 53 25.42 22.94 4.57
C GLY A 53 25.82 21.79 5.50
N LEU A 54 25.28 21.74 6.73
CA LEU A 54 25.49 20.65 7.68
C LEU A 54 24.32 19.67 7.65
N TYR A 55 24.63 18.39 7.48
CA TYR A 55 23.67 17.29 7.55
C TYR A 55 23.37 16.94 9.01
N THR A 56 22.12 17.06 9.41
CA THR A 56 21.64 16.71 10.74
C THR A 56 20.57 15.63 10.63
N VAL A 57 20.79 14.50 11.26
CA VAL A 57 19.76 13.46 11.39
C VAL A 57 18.66 13.97 12.31
N THR A 58 17.40 13.75 11.95
CA THR A 58 16.23 14.19 12.73
C THR A 58 15.36 13.01 13.16
N ASN A 59 14.55 13.25 14.18
CA ASN A 59 13.44 12.40 14.65
C ASN A 59 12.09 13.10 14.46
N ASN A 60 12.03 14.17 13.66
CA ASN A 60 10.80 14.91 13.44
C ASN A 60 9.75 14.00 12.82
N ILE A 61 8.52 14.13 13.32
CA ILE A 61 7.34 13.49 12.76
C ILE A 61 6.51 14.57 12.09
N TYR A 62 6.05 14.28 10.90
CA TYR A 62 5.09 15.11 10.19
C TYR A 62 3.87 14.28 9.84
N ILE A 63 2.69 14.82 10.11
CA ILE A 63 1.44 14.31 9.55
C ILE A 63 1.12 15.17 8.34
N PHE A 64 0.59 14.53 7.29
CA PHE A 64 0.04 15.26 6.17
C PHE A 64 -1.36 14.78 5.82
N ASN A 65 -2.20 15.72 5.41
CA ASN A 65 -3.52 15.45 4.85
C ASN A 65 -3.54 15.86 3.37
N VAL A 66 -4.01 14.96 2.53
CA VAL A 66 -4.17 15.12 1.10
C VAL A 66 -5.63 15.46 0.81
N THR A 67 -5.83 16.56 0.08
CA THR A 67 -7.07 16.93 -0.58
C THR A 67 -6.85 16.94 -2.10
N HIS A 68 -7.89 17.18 -2.90
CA HIS A 68 -7.85 17.05 -4.36
C HIS A 68 -6.56 17.62 -5.01
N ASN A 69 -6.15 18.86 -4.64
CA ASN A 69 -4.95 19.51 -5.19
C ASN A 69 -3.99 20.06 -4.13
N THR A 70 -4.21 19.79 -2.84
CA THR A 70 -3.41 20.38 -1.76
C THR A 70 -2.99 19.32 -0.75
N ILE A 71 -1.72 19.38 -0.34
CA ILE A 71 -1.19 18.62 0.79
C ILE A 71 -0.93 19.58 1.95
N HIS A 72 -1.64 19.39 3.05
CA HIS A 72 -1.46 20.14 4.28
C HIS A 72 -0.54 19.38 5.23
N TRP A 73 0.55 20.01 5.66
CA TRP A 73 1.55 19.42 6.55
C TRP A 73 1.44 19.99 7.96
N GLU A 74 1.61 19.12 8.96
CA GLU A 74 1.64 19.48 10.36
C GLU A 74 2.88 18.84 11.00
N SER A 75 3.72 19.67 11.62
CA SER A 75 4.90 19.21 12.35
C SER A 75 4.52 18.88 13.78
N ILE A 76 4.79 17.65 14.20
CA ILE A 76 4.55 17.23 15.57
C ILE A 76 5.85 17.44 16.35
N LYS A 77 5.85 18.48 17.19
CA LYS A 77 6.93 18.79 18.13
C LYS A 77 6.46 18.37 19.53
N GLY A 78 7.20 17.45 20.18
CA GLY A 78 6.75 16.67 21.35
C GLY A 78 6.08 17.47 22.48
N SER A 79 5.06 16.94 23.14
CA SER A 79 5.09 15.73 23.97
C SER A 79 4.17 14.59 23.51
N ILE A 80 4.74 13.40 23.34
CA ILE A 80 4.03 12.11 23.37
C ILE A 80 3.67 11.85 24.83
N SER A 81 2.39 11.62 25.13
CA SER A 81 1.97 11.24 26.49
C SER A 81 2.38 9.79 26.76
N GLY A 82 3.45 9.60 27.52
CA GLY A 82 3.96 8.29 27.94
C GLY A 82 5.47 8.34 28.19
N GLU A 83 5.90 7.89 29.37
CA GLU A 83 7.30 7.75 29.84
C GLU A 83 8.42 8.29 28.92
N GLY A 84 8.60 9.61 28.84
CA GLY A 84 9.88 10.29 28.55
C GLY A 84 10.68 9.94 27.28
N LEU A 85 10.21 9.08 26.38
CA LEU A 85 10.98 8.53 25.27
C LEU A 85 10.59 9.19 23.95
N TRP A 86 11.09 10.39 23.72
CA TRP A 86 11.19 10.89 22.35
C TRP A 86 12.20 10.02 21.58
N THR A 87 11.88 9.67 20.34
CA THR A 87 12.70 8.71 19.59
C THR A 87 14.04 9.31 19.22
N LYS A 88 15.12 8.54 19.33
CA LYS A 88 16.44 8.99 18.86
C LYS A 88 16.41 9.27 17.35
N GLU A 89 17.10 10.32 16.92
CA GLU A 89 17.21 10.76 15.53
C GLU A 89 17.72 9.63 14.63
N ARG A 90 17.05 9.37 13.50
CA ARG A 90 17.40 8.26 12.61
C ARG A 90 17.15 8.57 11.14
N ASP A 91 18.08 8.16 10.29
CA ASP A 91 17.90 8.11 8.82
C ASP A 91 18.15 6.71 8.26
N GLY A 92 17.71 6.49 7.02
CA GLY A 92 17.83 5.19 6.35
C GLY A 92 17.10 4.06 7.08
N HIS A 93 16.13 4.39 7.94
CA HIS A 93 15.28 3.40 8.60
C HIS A 93 14.18 2.96 7.64
N ALA A 94 13.50 1.86 7.99
CA ALA A 94 12.30 1.42 7.29
C ALA A 94 11.12 1.45 8.25
N SER A 95 9.93 1.66 7.70
CA SER A 95 8.70 1.70 8.48
C SER A 95 7.54 1.13 7.69
N ALA A 96 6.54 0.61 8.38
CA ALA A 96 5.30 0.14 7.78
C ALA A 96 4.12 0.43 8.70
N ILE A 97 2.92 0.49 8.12
CA ILE A 97 1.67 0.65 8.86
C ILE A 97 1.07 -0.73 9.09
N ILE A 98 0.77 -1.02 10.34
CA ILE A 98 0.01 -2.18 10.77
C ILE A 98 -1.45 -1.76 10.93
N ASN A 99 -2.30 -2.24 10.05
CA ASN A 99 -3.75 -2.06 10.12
C ASN A 99 -4.36 -3.35 10.67
N GLY A 100 -4.95 -3.28 11.87
CA GLY A 100 -5.84 -4.32 12.40
C GLY A 100 -7.29 -3.87 12.25
N ASP A 101 -8.21 -4.79 11.97
CA ASP A 101 -9.62 -4.46 11.70
C ASP A 101 -10.34 -3.85 12.91
N SER A 102 -9.80 -4.05 14.11
CA SER A 102 -10.34 -3.55 15.39
C SER A 102 -9.37 -2.64 16.13
N THR A 103 -8.22 -2.28 15.53
CA THR A 103 -7.19 -1.46 16.19
C THR A 103 -6.91 -0.21 15.39
N SER A 104 -6.56 0.88 16.08
CA SER A 104 -6.01 2.05 15.39
C SER A 104 -4.77 1.63 14.59
N PRO A 105 -4.54 2.20 13.41
CA PRO A 105 -3.28 2.02 12.68
C PRO A 105 -2.08 2.29 13.59
N THR A 106 -1.11 1.38 13.55
CA THR A 106 0.15 1.47 14.31
C THR A 106 1.30 1.58 13.32
N LEU A 107 2.21 2.53 13.53
CA LEU A 107 3.42 2.65 12.72
C LEU A 107 4.55 1.84 13.37
N VAL A 108 5.09 0.86 12.66
CA VAL A 108 6.32 0.17 13.07
C VAL A 108 7.54 0.79 12.38
N VAL A 109 8.64 0.94 13.12
CA VAL A 109 9.89 1.53 12.62
C VAL A 109 11.06 0.66 13.05
N ILE A 110 11.87 0.24 12.08
CA ILE A 110 12.98 -0.68 12.27
C ILE A 110 14.26 -0.08 11.69
N GLY A 111 15.34 -0.22 12.47
CA GLY A 111 16.70 0.12 12.07
C GLY A 111 16.91 1.60 11.76
N GLY A 112 17.80 1.85 10.81
CA GLY A 112 18.39 3.15 10.52
C GLY A 112 19.68 3.38 11.29
N GLN A 113 20.21 4.60 11.21
CA GLN A 113 21.46 4.98 11.84
C GLN A 113 21.38 6.37 12.49
N TYR A 114 22.21 6.58 13.51
CA TYR A 114 22.42 7.85 14.19
C TYR A 114 23.85 8.34 13.98
N LYS A 115 24.04 9.33 13.10
CA LYS A 115 25.36 9.81 12.66
C LYS A 115 26.20 8.68 12.03
N TYR A 116 27.18 9.04 11.20
CA TYR A 116 27.99 8.09 10.44
C TYR A 116 28.65 7.03 11.35
N ASN A 117 28.02 5.86 11.51
CA ASN A 117 28.49 4.58 12.09
C ASN A 117 27.66 3.99 13.25
N GLN A 118 26.65 4.67 13.81
CA GLN A 118 25.86 4.07 14.91
C GLN A 118 24.52 3.52 14.39
N LEU A 119 24.41 2.20 14.24
CA LEU A 119 23.15 1.55 13.91
C LEU A 119 22.12 1.70 15.03
N MET A 120 20.86 1.83 14.64
CA MET A 120 19.73 1.73 15.55
C MET A 120 19.38 0.27 15.79
N THR A 121 19.37 -0.15 17.05
CA THR A 121 19.02 -1.52 17.44
C THR A 121 17.58 -1.65 17.95
N GLU A 122 16.83 -0.54 17.97
CA GLU A 122 15.48 -0.46 18.52
C GLU A 122 14.41 -0.62 17.44
N CYS A 123 13.42 -1.47 17.70
CA CYS A 123 12.15 -1.48 16.99
C CYS A 123 11.14 -0.63 17.75
N LEU A 124 10.52 0.32 17.07
CA LEU A 124 9.56 1.24 17.66
C LEU A 124 8.17 0.98 17.09
N LEU A 125 7.17 0.99 17.97
CA LEU A 125 5.75 1.05 17.60
C LEU A 125 5.18 2.39 18.04
N PHE A 126 4.51 3.08 17.12
CA PHE A 126 3.73 4.27 17.42
C PHE A 126 2.25 3.94 17.28
N ASP A 127 1.52 4.01 18.38
CA ASP A 127 0.07 3.93 18.40
C ASP A 127 -0.55 5.33 18.39
N ASN A 128 -1.88 5.39 18.21
CA ASN A 128 -2.67 6.64 18.22
C ASN A 128 -2.22 7.68 17.16
N ILE A 129 -1.67 7.20 16.05
CA ILE A 129 -1.19 8.08 14.95
C ILE A 129 -2.32 8.82 14.24
N THR A 130 -3.56 8.35 14.38
CA THR A 130 -4.77 8.97 13.83
C THR A 130 -5.19 10.21 14.62
N THR A 131 -5.06 10.19 15.95
CA THR A 131 -5.48 11.27 16.85
C THR A 131 -4.41 12.36 17.04
N GLY A 132 -3.17 12.10 16.59
CA GLY A 132 -2.04 13.01 16.76
C GLY A 132 -1.43 12.98 18.17
N GLN A 133 -2.04 12.21 19.09
CA GLN A 133 -1.51 11.95 20.44
C GLN A 133 -0.74 10.63 20.43
N PHE A 134 0.41 10.63 19.77
CA PHE A 134 1.24 9.43 19.62
C PHE A 134 1.58 8.84 20.99
N SER A 135 1.64 7.51 21.05
CA SER A 135 2.32 6.77 22.12
C SER A 135 3.37 5.87 21.49
N CYS A 136 4.60 5.94 21.97
CA CYS A 136 5.71 5.15 21.45
C CYS A 136 6.05 4.00 22.41
N LYS A 137 6.19 2.79 21.87
CA LYS A 137 6.63 1.60 22.60
C LYS A 137 7.85 0.98 21.91
N LYS A 138 8.73 0.35 22.70
CA LYS A 138 9.87 -0.41 22.18
C LYS A 138 9.54 -1.89 22.16
N ILE A 139 9.83 -2.55 21.04
CA ILE A 139 9.75 -3.99 20.92
C ILE A 139 11.16 -4.58 20.86
N PRO A 140 11.48 -5.58 21.70
CA PRO A 140 12.77 -6.26 21.61
C PRO A 140 12.82 -7.09 20.32
N LEU A 141 13.84 -6.85 19.50
CA LEU A 141 14.16 -7.66 18.32
C LEU A 141 15.66 -7.99 18.31
N PRO A 142 16.06 -9.11 17.67
CA PRO A 142 17.47 -9.43 17.50
C PRO A 142 18.21 -8.35 16.70
N GLU A 143 19.48 -8.11 17.05
CA GLU A 143 20.34 -7.16 16.32
C GLU A 143 20.52 -7.55 14.84
N SER A 144 20.43 -8.84 14.51
CA SER A 144 20.44 -9.32 13.13
C SER A 144 19.33 -8.67 12.28
N VAL A 145 18.20 -8.33 12.91
CA VAL A 145 17.05 -7.64 12.30
C VAL A 145 17.23 -6.14 12.35
N THR A 146 17.45 -5.56 13.53
CA THR A 146 17.39 -4.10 13.73
C THR A 146 18.66 -3.38 13.30
N GLY A 147 19.82 -4.01 13.45
CA GLY A 147 21.14 -3.46 13.09
C GLY A 147 21.37 -3.38 11.59
N ARG A 148 20.55 -2.58 10.90
CA ARG A 148 20.62 -2.32 9.46
C ARG A 148 20.01 -0.97 9.09
N TYR A 149 20.46 -0.42 7.97
CA TYR A 149 19.91 0.79 7.35
C TYR A 149 19.74 0.60 5.83
N PHE A 150 18.99 1.48 5.16
CA PHE A 150 18.59 1.39 3.75
C PHE A 150 18.01 0.02 3.35
N HIS A 151 17.14 -0.52 4.21
CA HIS A 151 16.38 -1.74 3.95
C HIS A 151 14.92 -1.40 3.61
N SER A 152 14.22 -2.37 3.03
CA SER A 152 12.78 -2.29 2.79
C SER A 152 12.02 -3.03 3.88
N LEU A 153 10.84 -2.51 4.24
CA LEU A 153 9.94 -3.11 5.22
C LEU A 153 8.51 -3.01 4.70
N THR A 154 7.75 -4.10 4.82
CA THR A 154 6.31 -4.13 4.56
C THR A 154 5.59 -4.94 5.62
N ALA A 155 4.33 -4.59 5.90
CA ALA A 155 3.47 -5.30 6.83
C ALA A 155 2.38 -6.05 6.05
N VAL A 156 2.23 -7.34 6.34
CA VAL A 156 1.26 -8.23 5.70
C VAL A 156 0.31 -8.76 6.76
N THR A 157 -0.95 -8.35 6.70
CA THR A 157 -2.00 -8.87 7.59
C THR A 157 -2.32 -10.31 7.22
N MET A 158 -2.04 -11.23 8.15
CA MET A 158 -2.33 -12.66 8.02
C MET A 158 -3.68 -13.02 8.65
N SER A 159 -4.06 -12.33 9.73
CA SER A 159 -5.38 -12.36 10.37
C SER A 159 -5.58 -11.08 11.22
N PRO A 160 -6.78 -10.83 11.78
CA PRO A 160 -7.03 -9.65 12.63
C PRO A 160 -6.07 -9.50 13.83
N HIS A 161 -5.44 -10.60 14.25
CA HIS A 161 -4.51 -10.64 15.39
C HIS A 161 -3.11 -11.09 15.00
N CYS A 162 -2.78 -11.21 13.71
CA CYS A 162 -1.48 -11.68 13.25
C CYS A 162 -1.01 -10.91 12.03
N VAL A 163 0.15 -10.28 12.14
CA VAL A 163 0.76 -9.47 11.09
C VAL A 163 2.20 -9.91 10.90
N TRP A 164 2.60 -10.09 9.65
CA TRP A 164 3.97 -10.43 9.30
C TRP A 164 4.68 -9.21 8.77
N LEU A 165 5.78 -8.82 9.41
CA LEU A 165 6.67 -7.80 8.91
C LEU A 165 7.74 -8.46 8.05
N VAL A 166 7.78 -8.12 6.77
CA VAL A 166 8.76 -8.65 5.82
C VAL A 166 9.84 -7.60 5.60
N ILE A 167 11.08 -7.96 5.89
CA ILE A 167 12.26 -7.12 5.75
C ILE A 167 13.12 -7.66 4.63
N VAL A 168 13.60 -6.77 3.75
CA VAL A 168 14.49 -7.15 2.63
C VAL A 168 15.67 -6.18 2.54
N GLY A 169 16.87 -6.74 2.42
CA GLY A 169 18.10 -6.01 2.15
C GLY A 169 18.62 -5.17 3.32
N GLY A 170 19.36 -4.13 2.96
CA GLY A 170 19.99 -3.20 3.89
C GLY A 170 21.51 -3.28 3.93
N CYS A 171 22.10 -2.37 4.70
CA CYS A 171 23.52 -2.25 4.95
C CYS A 171 23.77 -2.40 6.46
N LYS A 172 24.93 -2.95 6.85
CA LYS A 172 25.28 -3.20 8.27
C LYS A 172 26.37 -2.29 8.82
N GLU A 173 27.26 -1.77 7.97
CA GLU A 173 28.40 -0.97 8.42
C GLU A 173 28.66 0.17 7.44
N PHE A 174 29.25 1.24 7.97
CA PHE A 174 29.80 2.36 7.23
C PHE A 174 31.19 2.62 7.80
N GLU A 175 32.23 2.60 6.98
CA GLU A 175 33.60 2.89 7.39
C GLU A 175 34.25 3.96 6.51
N TRP A 176 35.00 4.86 7.14
CA TRP A 176 35.92 5.78 6.46
C TRP A 176 37.33 5.19 6.52
N LYS A 177 37.93 4.83 5.38
CA LYS A 177 39.34 4.42 5.32
C LYS A 177 40.24 5.53 4.80
N GLY A 178 41.13 6.02 5.68
CA GLY A 178 42.28 6.86 5.31
C GLY A 178 41.98 8.33 5.00
N ARG A 179 43.02 9.06 4.55
CA ARG A 179 42.95 10.48 4.13
C ARG A 179 42.27 10.70 2.77
N VAL A 180 41.81 9.63 2.09
CA VAL A 180 41.23 9.70 0.75
C VAL A 180 39.78 9.21 0.78
N GLU A 181 38.92 10.08 0.27
CA GLU A 181 37.46 10.16 0.34
C GLU A 181 36.68 8.99 -0.31
N LYS A 182 36.73 7.76 0.22
CA LYS A 182 35.75 6.73 -0.18
C LYS A 182 35.08 6.05 1.01
N PRO A 183 33.77 6.26 1.21
CA PRO A 183 33.01 5.51 2.20
C PRO A 183 32.90 4.05 1.77
N ILE A 184 33.21 3.13 2.67
CA ILE A 184 32.96 1.70 2.47
C ILE A 184 31.62 1.39 3.12
N VAL A 185 30.64 1.08 2.28
CA VAL A 185 29.32 0.61 2.70
C VAL A 185 29.32 -0.91 2.63
N THR A 186 29.05 -1.57 3.76
CA THR A 186 28.93 -3.04 3.78
C THR A 186 27.47 -3.44 3.66
N TYR A 187 27.11 -3.99 2.49
CA TYR A 187 25.78 -4.51 2.22
C TYR A 187 25.51 -5.83 2.97
N ILE A 188 24.24 -6.08 3.28
CA ILE A 188 23.78 -7.38 3.73
C ILE A 188 23.64 -8.28 2.50
N THR A 189 24.62 -9.17 2.32
CA THR A 189 24.66 -10.14 1.22
C THR A 189 24.45 -11.58 1.69
N ASP A 190 24.44 -11.79 3.00
CA ASP A 190 24.17 -13.09 3.60
C ASP A 190 22.71 -13.48 3.37
N THR A 191 22.49 -14.65 2.75
CA THR A 191 21.15 -15.15 2.37
C THR A 191 20.21 -15.23 3.57
N ASN A 192 20.75 -15.55 4.75
CA ASN A 192 19.97 -15.72 5.97
C ASN A 192 19.44 -14.38 6.49
N ARG A 193 20.20 -13.29 6.31
CA ARG A 193 19.81 -11.95 6.77
C ARG A 193 19.20 -11.09 5.67
N LEU A 194 19.28 -11.50 4.41
CA LEU A 194 18.80 -10.73 3.27
C LEU A 194 17.28 -10.58 3.31
N THR A 195 16.55 -11.65 3.61
CA THR A 195 15.09 -11.62 3.81
C THR A 195 14.77 -12.17 5.18
N MET A 196 14.01 -11.43 5.98
CA MET A 196 13.58 -11.85 7.31
C MET A 196 12.09 -11.56 7.50
N ILE A 197 11.40 -12.41 8.25
CA ILE A 197 10.00 -12.21 8.63
C ILE A 197 9.88 -12.13 10.14
N ILE A 198 9.22 -11.08 10.64
CA ILE A 198 8.82 -10.99 12.05
C ILE A 198 7.32 -11.25 12.12
N GLU A 199 6.93 -12.24 12.90
CA GLU A 199 5.52 -12.49 13.20
C GLU A 199 5.14 -11.70 14.45
N LEU A 200 4.24 -10.73 14.27
CA LEU A 200 3.60 -10.00 15.34
C LEU A 200 2.22 -10.58 15.61
N VAL A 201 1.90 -10.79 16.88
CA VAL A 201 0.58 -11.25 17.34
C VAL A 201 -0.01 -10.22 18.29
N TYR A 202 -1.28 -9.89 18.10
CA TYR A 202 -2.04 -9.01 18.98
C TYR A 202 -2.66 -9.83 20.10
N ILE A 203 -2.31 -9.53 21.35
CA ILE A 203 -2.80 -10.25 22.53
C ILE A 203 -3.96 -9.51 23.21
N GLU A 204 -4.71 -10.23 24.05
CA GLU A 204 -5.87 -9.69 24.79
C GLU A 204 -5.53 -8.48 25.67
N ALA A 205 -4.27 -8.34 26.10
CA ALA A 205 -3.79 -7.17 26.83
C ALA A 205 -3.79 -5.86 26.01
N GLY A 206 -4.12 -5.93 24.71
CA GLY A 206 -4.19 -4.76 23.84
C GLY A 206 -2.83 -4.34 23.27
N GLU A 207 -1.91 -5.29 23.11
CA GLU A 207 -0.54 -5.02 22.68
C GLU A 207 -0.08 -5.98 21.58
N TRP A 208 0.81 -5.50 20.71
CA TRP A 208 1.52 -6.32 19.74
C TRP A 208 2.78 -6.92 20.39
N ILE A 209 2.92 -8.24 20.28
CA ILE A 209 4.12 -8.96 20.73
C ILE A 209 4.79 -9.69 19.56
N VAL A 210 6.10 -9.90 19.68
CA VAL A 210 6.86 -10.71 18.73
C VAL A 210 6.67 -12.17 19.07
N GLN A 211 6.02 -12.90 18.18
CA GLN A 211 5.79 -14.33 18.32
C GLN A 211 6.96 -15.14 17.75
N SER A 212 7.50 -14.72 16.61
CA SER A 212 8.68 -15.35 16.00
C SER A 212 9.44 -14.39 15.09
N VAL A 213 10.72 -14.66 14.91
CA VAL A 213 11.60 -14.02 13.94
C VAL A 213 12.17 -15.15 13.09
N LEU A 214 11.98 -15.06 11.78
CA LEU A 214 12.38 -16.06 10.80
C LEU A 214 13.46 -15.46 9.91
N ASP A 215 14.60 -16.14 9.82
CA ASP A 215 15.68 -15.81 8.90
C ASP A 215 15.56 -16.59 7.58
N GLY A 216 16.48 -16.38 6.64
CA GLY A 216 16.46 -17.04 5.34
C GLY A 216 16.49 -18.57 5.43
N ASP A 217 17.16 -19.15 6.42
CA ASP A 217 17.17 -20.60 6.62
C ASP A 217 15.79 -21.08 7.08
N ASP A 218 15.20 -20.39 8.05
CA ASP A 218 13.84 -20.68 8.53
C ASP A 218 12.81 -20.60 7.41
N LEU A 219 12.95 -19.64 6.48
CA LEU A 219 12.04 -19.45 5.34
C LEU A 219 12.10 -20.60 4.32
N THR A 220 13.19 -21.36 4.27
CA THR A 220 13.28 -22.58 3.44
C THR A 220 12.79 -23.82 4.16
N SER A 221 12.54 -23.74 5.47
CA SER A 221 12.14 -24.89 6.28
C SER A 221 10.74 -25.41 5.94
N LYS A 222 10.57 -26.73 6.06
CA LYS A 222 9.25 -27.38 5.93
C LYS A 222 8.25 -26.83 6.95
N LYS A 223 8.72 -26.51 8.16
CA LYS A 223 7.90 -25.92 9.24
C LYS A 223 7.30 -24.58 8.82
N TYR A 224 8.09 -23.72 8.20
CA TYR A 224 7.59 -22.45 7.65
C TYR A 224 6.57 -22.69 6.53
N GLN A 225 6.87 -23.59 5.58
CA GLN A 225 5.95 -23.90 4.48
C GLN A 225 4.58 -24.41 4.97
N GLU A 226 4.57 -25.29 5.97
CA GLU A 226 3.34 -25.79 6.60
C GLU A 226 2.58 -24.66 7.32
N LYS A 227 3.29 -23.83 8.09
CA LYS A 227 2.72 -22.67 8.79
C LYS A 227 2.12 -21.66 7.82
N TYR A 228 2.85 -21.27 6.78
CA TYR A 228 2.37 -20.38 5.72
C TYR A 228 1.16 -20.95 4.97
N SER A 229 1.19 -22.26 4.66
CA SER A 229 0.05 -22.94 4.02
C SER A 229 -1.20 -22.92 4.91
N SER A 230 -1.05 -23.01 6.23
CA SER A 230 -2.16 -22.85 7.18
C SER A 230 -2.70 -21.42 7.19
N TYR A 231 -1.83 -20.43 7.38
CA TYR A 231 -2.26 -19.03 7.43
C TYR A 231 -2.84 -18.52 6.11
N SER A 232 -2.30 -18.92 4.97
CA SER A 232 -2.82 -18.53 3.65
C SER A 232 -4.25 -19.04 3.43
N LYS A 233 -4.59 -20.24 3.89
CA LYS A 233 -5.98 -20.76 3.87
C LYS A 233 -6.88 -19.91 4.76
N THR A 234 -6.47 -19.65 6.00
CA THR A 234 -7.23 -18.83 6.95
C THR A 234 -7.42 -17.40 6.44
N ARG A 235 -6.37 -16.78 5.91
CA ARG A 235 -6.40 -15.45 5.31
C ARG A 235 -7.33 -15.40 4.11
N THR A 236 -7.27 -16.39 3.22
CA THR A 236 -8.17 -16.48 2.05
C THR A 236 -9.63 -16.60 2.50
N TRP A 237 -9.91 -17.52 3.42
CA TRP A 237 -11.24 -17.69 3.98
C TRP A 237 -11.75 -16.40 4.65
N TRP A 238 -10.90 -15.71 5.41
CA TRP A 238 -11.26 -14.48 6.10
C TRP A 238 -11.47 -13.30 5.14
N MET A 239 -10.62 -13.16 4.13
CA MET A 239 -10.81 -12.18 3.05
C MET A 239 -12.12 -12.44 2.29
N ASP A 240 -12.47 -13.70 2.03
CA ASP A 240 -13.76 -14.05 1.43
C ASP A 240 -14.95 -13.67 2.33
N GLN A 241 -14.82 -13.79 3.66
CA GLN A 241 -15.85 -13.35 4.62
C GLN A 241 -16.03 -11.82 4.61
N LEU A 242 -14.93 -11.06 4.57
CA LEU A 242 -14.98 -9.59 4.48
C LEU A 242 -15.70 -9.09 3.22
N ILE A 243 -15.67 -9.85 2.12
CA ILE A 243 -16.37 -9.49 0.88
C ILE A 243 -17.85 -9.92 0.94
N LYS A 244 -18.14 -11.09 1.53
CA LYS A 244 -19.48 -11.68 1.53
C LYS A 244 -20.43 -11.09 2.58
N TYR A 245 -19.91 -10.78 3.77
CA TYR A 245 -20.72 -10.37 4.93
C TYR A 245 -21.33 -8.95 4.79
N PRO A 246 -20.62 -7.93 4.27
CA PRO A 246 -21.21 -6.62 4.02
C PRO A 246 -22.40 -6.69 3.06
N THR A 247 -22.24 -7.44 1.96
CA THR A 247 -23.25 -7.61 0.91
C THR A 247 -24.57 -8.17 1.43
N GLU A 248 -24.55 -9.12 2.36
CA GLU A 248 -25.78 -9.73 2.89
C GLU A 248 -26.51 -8.84 3.91
N LYS A 249 -25.78 -8.11 4.76
CA LYS A 249 -26.38 -7.13 5.67
C LYS A 249 -26.99 -5.96 4.91
N GLU A 250 -26.32 -5.50 3.86
CA GLU A 250 -26.80 -4.42 3.00
C GLU A 250 -28.11 -4.81 2.29
N MET A 251 -28.18 -6.01 1.71
CA MET A 251 -29.43 -6.52 1.12
C MET A 251 -30.58 -6.63 2.14
N LYS A 252 -30.29 -6.98 3.40
CA LYS A 252 -31.31 -7.01 4.46
C LYS A 252 -31.77 -5.61 4.84
N LEU A 253 -30.85 -4.65 4.90
CA LEU A 253 -31.14 -3.26 5.22
C LEU A 253 -31.97 -2.60 4.11
N GLN A 254 -31.61 -2.79 2.85
CA GLN A 254 -32.39 -2.29 1.70
C GLN A 254 -33.82 -2.86 1.68
N ARG A 255 -34.01 -4.15 1.96
CA ARG A 255 -35.36 -4.74 2.09
C ARG A 255 -36.16 -4.13 3.22
N TYR A 256 -35.52 -3.83 4.35
CA TYR A 256 -36.18 -3.22 5.50
C TYR A 256 -36.62 -1.78 5.20
N ILE A 257 -35.74 -0.99 4.56
CA ILE A 257 -36.07 0.38 4.11
C ILE A 257 -37.23 0.35 3.12
N GLN A 258 -37.24 -0.59 2.17
CA GLN A 258 -38.32 -0.73 1.19
C GLN A 258 -39.67 -1.10 1.84
N SER A 259 -39.65 -1.93 2.88
CA SER A 259 -40.83 -2.27 3.68
C SER A 259 -41.39 -1.04 4.41
N LEU A 260 -40.52 -0.23 5.01
CA LEU A 260 -40.92 1.00 5.70
C LEU A 260 -41.57 2.01 4.75
N HIS A 261 -41.04 2.17 3.53
CA HIS A 261 -41.65 3.03 2.52
C HIS A 261 -43.06 2.56 2.11
N GLN A 262 -43.31 1.24 2.02
CA GLN A 262 -44.64 0.71 1.76
C GLN A 262 -45.62 1.00 2.90
N GLU A 263 -45.20 0.80 4.15
CA GLU A 263 -46.04 1.10 5.31
C GLU A 263 -46.41 2.59 5.39
N LEU A 264 -45.45 3.48 5.09
CA LEU A 264 -45.68 4.91 5.07
C LEU A 264 -46.71 5.31 3.99
N GLN A 265 -46.61 4.73 2.78
CA GLN A 265 -47.54 4.98 1.69
C GLN A 265 -48.97 4.55 2.03
N VAL A 266 -49.12 3.40 2.70
CA VAL A 266 -50.43 2.92 3.15
C VAL A 266 -51.02 3.83 4.23
N ALA A 267 -50.20 4.31 5.16
CA ALA A 267 -50.63 5.26 6.18
C ALA A 267 -51.13 6.58 5.56
N ASP A 268 -50.43 7.11 4.56
CA ASP A 268 -50.87 8.32 3.83
C ASP A 268 -52.19 8.10 3.07
N GLN A 269 -52.36 6.94 2.42
CA GLN A 269 -53.60 6.60 1.72
C GLN A 269 -54.79 6.48 2.69
N ASN A 270 -54.56 5.88 3.86
CA ASN A 270 -55.57 5.76 4.91
C ASN A 270 -55.94 7.14 5.48
N LYS A 271 -54.97 8.04 5.64
CA LYS A 271 -55.20 9.43 6.07
C LYS A 271 -56.10 10.19 5.11
N VAL A 272 -55.84 10.09 3.80
CA VAL A 272 -56.69 10.71 2.76
C VAL A 272 -58.11 10.15 2.82
N SER A 273 -58.24 8.82 2.92
CA SER A 273 -59.55 8.14 2.96
C SER A 273 -60.38 8.53 4.21
N LEU A 274 -59.73 8.65 5.37
CA LEU A 274 -60.38 9.13 6.60
C LEU A 274 -60.83 10.58 6.47
N GLN A 275 -60.04 11.42 5.81
CA GLN A 275 -60.35 12.83 5.60
C GLN A 275 -61.56 13.00 4.67
N GLU A 276 -61.64 12.20 3.59
CA GLU A 276 -62.81 12.14 2.72
C GLU A 276 -64.07 11.69 3.48
N ALA A 277 -63.98 10.60 4.26
CA ALA A 277 -65.10 10.10 5.06
C ALA A 277 -65.62 11.14 6.09
N LEU A 278 -64.71 11.90 6.71
CA LEU A 278 -65.09 12.97 7.64
C LEU A 278 -65.83 14.12 6.94
N THR A 279 -65.40 14.48 5.72
CA THR A 279 -66.07 15.52 4.93
C THR A 279 -67.45 15.09 4.43
N GLU A 280 -67.63 13.81 4.11
CA GLU A 280 -68.92 13.23 3.70
C GLU A 280 -69.91 13.21 4.88
N ALA A 281 -69.45 12.79 6.07
CA ALA A 281 -70.26 12.76 7.28
C ALA A 281 -70.73 14.16 7.71
N ASN A 282 -69.87 15.19 7.56
CA ASN A 282 -70.21 16.58 7.86
C ASN A 282 -71.25 17.19 6.89
N LYS A 283 -71.41 16.64 5.68
CA LYS A 283 -72.48 17.06 4.75
C LYS A 283 -73.84 16.46 5.11
N GLN A 284 -73.87 15.31 5.79
CA GLN A 284 -75.09 14.63 6.19
C GLN A 284 -75.54 15.10 7.57
N GLY A 285 -76.16 16.29 7.64
CA GLY A 285 -76.67 16.86 8.88
C GLY A 285 -77.63 15.93 9.62
N SER A 286 -77.20 15.43 10.80
CA SER A 286 -77.99 14.58 11.68
C SER A 286 -78.17 15.27 13.04
N LYS A 287 -79.42 15.36 13.51
CA LYS A 287 -79.79 15.88 14.84
C LYS A 287 -79.22 14.95 15.93
N VAL A 288 -78.16 15.40 16.61
CA VAL A 288 -77.55 14.68 17.75
C VAL A 288 -77.98 15.33 19.07
N ASP A 289 -78.38 14.49 20.02
CA ASP A 289 -78.81 14.80 21.38
C ASP A 289 -77.74 15.57 22.19
N GLY A 290 -78.14 16.58 22.96
CA GLY A 290 -77.26 17.62 23.52
C GLY A 290 -76.20 17.11 24.50
N ASN A 291 -76.51 16.09 25.33
CA ASN A 291 -75.53 15.47 26.23
C ASN A 291 -74.53 14.56 25.48
N LYS A 292 -74.92 14.02 24.33
CA LYS A 292 -74.04 13.22 23.48
C LYS A 292 -73.07 14.10 22.70
N LEU A 293 -73.45 15.35 22.43
CA LEU A 293 -72.64 16.35 21.75
C LEU A 293 -71.44 16.82 22.58
N VAL A 294 -71.63 17.01 23.90
CA VAL A 294 -70.56 17.44 24.82
C VAL A 294 -69.46 16.38 24.94
N ILE A 295 -69.85 15.12 25.16
CA ILE A 295 -68.91 13.98 25.23
C ILE A 295 -68.19 13.77 23.89
N MET A 296 -68.87 14.04 22.78
CA MET A 296 -68.30 13.93 21.44
C MET A 296 -67.31 15.06 21.15
N ASN A 297 -67.58 16.28 21.62
CA ASN A 297 -66.64 17.40 21.52
C ASN A 297 -65.39 17.19 22.37
N GLU A 298 -65.52 16.75 23.63
CA GLU A 298 -64.34 16.47 24.47
C GLU A 298 -63.44 15.40 23.85
N LYS A 299 -64.03 14.32 23.31
CA LYS A 299 -63.27 13.30 22.56
C LYS A 299 -62.69 13.83 21.25
N LEU A 300 -63.36 14.77 20.59
CA LEU A 300 -62.87 15.38 19.36
C LEU A 300 -61.68 16.30 19.63
N GLU A 301 -61.70 17.04 20.73
CA GLU A 301 -60.59 17.87 21.20
C GLU A 301 -59.35 17.01 21.53
N GLU A 302 -59.55 15.88 22.20
CA GLU A 302 -58.47 14.93 22.55
C GLU A 302 -57.86 14.31 21.29
N VAL A 303 -58.71 13.90 20.33
CA VAL A 303 -58.27 13.39 19.01
C VAL A 303 -57.56 14.47 18.18
N LEU A 304 -57.98 15.73 18.29
CA LEU A 304 -57.33 16.86 17.59
C LEU A 304 -55.94 17.14 18.16
N GLN A 305 -55.75 17.05 19.48
CA GLN A 305 -54.44 17.19 20.11
C GLN A 305 -53.50 16.04 19.75
N GLU A 306 -53.97 14.80 19.83
CA GLU A 306 -53.17 13.64 19.41
C GLU A 306 -52.79 13.72 17.93
N LYS A 307 -53.72 14.14 17.05
CA LYS A 307 -53.43 14.36 15.63
C LYS A 307 -52.34 15.41 15.41
N GLN A 308 -52.31 16.46 16.22
CA GLN A 308 -51.32 17.53 16.08
C GLN A 308 -49.92 17.05 16.45
N ILE A 309 -49.79 16.27 17.53
CA ILE A 309 -48.54 15.64 17.95
C ILE A 309 -48.03 14.65 16.90
N ILE A 310 -48.90 13.79 16.39
CA ILE A 310 -48.55 12.82 15.34
C ILE A 310 -48.10 13.52 14.05
N THR A 311 -48.67 14.69 13.75
CA THR A 311 -48.30 15.45 12.54
C THR A 311 -46.90 16.06 12.68
N GLU A 312 -46.57 16.65 13.83
CA GLU A 312 -45.21 17.18 14.09
C GLU A 312 -44.14 16.08 14.11
N ASP A 313 -44.44 14.93 14.72
CA ASP A 313 -43.48 13.81 14.75
C ASP A 313 -43.27 13.19 13.38
N ASN A 314 -44.31 13.12 12.54
CA ASN A 314 -44.19 12.67 11.15
C ASN A 314 -43.35 13.64 10.30
N GLU A 315 -43.46 14.96 10.51
CA GLU A 315 -42.60 15.92 9.80
C GLU A 315 -41.13 15.78 10.21
N LYS A 316 -40.85 15.59 11.50
CA LYS A 316 -39.49 15.33 12.00
C LYS A 316 -38.92 14.01 11.48
N LEU A 317 -39.74 12.97 11.38
CA LEU A 317 -39.34 11.68 10.82
C LEU A 317 -39.05 11.82 9.32
N LYS A 318 -39.89 12.54 8.58
CA LYS A 318 -39.70 12.78 7.15
C LYS A 318 -38.37 13.50 6.86
N ALA A 319 -38.04 14.53 7.63
CA ALA A 319 -36.75 15.22 7.49
C ALA A 319 -35.53 14.31 7.74
N LYS A 320 -35.65 13.33 8.65
CA LYS A 320 -34.59 12.33 8.88
C LYS A 320 -34.51 11.29 7.76
N VAL A 321 -35.65 10.88 7.21
CA VAL A 321 -35.70 9.95 6.08
C VAL A 321 -35.03 10.57 4.85
N ASP A 322 -35.30 11.84 4.56
CA ASP A 322 -34.69 12.56 3.43
C ASP A 322 -33.15 12.64 3.59
N ASP A 323 -32.64 12.87 4.80
CA ASP A 323 -31.19 12.90 5.10
C ASP A 323 -30.53 11.51 4.90
N TYR A 324 -31.23 10.44 5.32
CA TYR A 324 -30.76 9.07 5.11
C TYR A 324 -30.82 8.64 3.64
N GLU A 325 -31.81 9.10 2.85
CA GLU A 325 -31.88 8.80 1.40
C GLU A 325 -30.69 9.38 0.64
N VAL A 326 -30.26 10.61 0.97
CA VAL A 326 -29.07 11.22 0.37
C VAL A 326 -27.82 10.39 0.70
N TYR A 327 -27.67 10.01 1.97
CA TYR A 327 -26.54 9.20 2.42
C TYR A 327 -26.52 7.79 1.79
N ILE A 328 -27.68 7.16 1.61
CA ILE A 328 -27.80 5.86 0.94
C ILE A 328 -27.41 5.99 -0.54
N THR A 329 -27.83 7.05 -1.21
CA THR A 329 -27.53 7.28 -2.63
C THR A 329 -26.02 7.43 -2.86
N GLU A 330 -25.32 8.18 -1.99
CA GLU A 330 -23.86 8.30 -2.05
C GLU A 330 -23.15 6.94 -1.90
N ILE A 331 -23.61 6.11 -0.95
CA ILE A 331 -23.06 4.77 -0.74
C ILE A 331 -23.32 3.85 -1.94
N GLU A 332 -24.50 3.91 -2.55
CA GLU A 332 -24.84 3.11 -3.73
C GLU A 332 -23.98 3.48 -4.95
N GLU A 333 -23.70 4.77 -5.13
CA GLU A 333 -22.81 5.28 -6.18
C GLU A 333 -21.36 4.80 -5.98
N GLU A 334 -20.84 4.88 -4.75
CA GLU A 334 -19.51 4.38 -4.40
C GLU A 334 -19.39 2.87 -4.61
N LYS A 335 -20.41 2.11 -4.21
CA LYS A 335 -20.44 0.66 -4.38
C LYS A 335 -20.42 0.26 -5.86
N LYS A 336 -21.17 0.97 -6.71
CA LYS A 336 -21.18 0.72 -8.16
C LYS A 336 -19.80 0.92 -8.78
N GLN A 337 -19.06 1.94 -8.35
CA GLN A 337 -17.70 2.16 -8.82
C GLN A 337 -16.75 1.01 -8.42
N VAL A 338 -16.88 0.50 -7.19
CA VAL A 338 -16.08 -0.62 -6.70
C VAL A 338 -16.41 -1.93 -7.45
N GLU A 339 -17.68 -2.21 -7.71
CA GLU A 339 -18.09 -3.40 -8.48
C GLU A 339 -17.57 -3.37 -9.93
N GLU A 340 -17.62 -2.20 -10.58
CA GLU A 340 -17.06 -2.02 -11.93
C GLU A 340 -15.55 -2.23 -11.96
N GLN A 341 -14.83 -1.73 -10.94
CA GLN A 341 -13.38 -1.93 -10.83
C GLN A 341 -13.05 -3.43 -10.62
N TYR A 342 -13.77 -4.11 -9.74
CA TYR A 342 -13.57 -5.53 -9.48
C TYR A 342 -13.80 -6.39 -10.74
N LEU A 343 -14.81 -6.07 -11.55
CA LEU A 343 -15.10 -6.82 -12.77
C LEU A 343 -13.98 -6.65 -13.83
N LYS A 344 -13.41 -5.44 -13.92
CA LYS A 344 -12.23 -5.17 -14.76
C LYS A 344 -11.01 -5.98 -14.31
N GLU A 345 -10.70 -5.96 -13.01
CA GLU A 345 -9.57 -6.72 -12.45
C GLU A 345 -9.72 -8.24 -12.67
N LYS A 346 -10.94 -8.76 -12.56
CA LYS A 346 -11.24 -10.17 -12.82
C LYS A 346 -11.01 -10.56 -14.28
N GLN A 347 -11.38 -9.69 -15.23
CA GLN A 347 -11.10 -9.92 -16.66
C GLN A 347 -9.60 -9.91 -16.94
N ILE A 348 -8.87 -8.92 -16.41
CA ILE A 348 -7.41 -8.81 -16.55
C ILE A 348 -6.72 -10.07 -15.99
N THR A 349 -7.14 -10.54 -14.81
CA THR A 349 -6.58 -11.75 -14.19
C THR A 349 -6.80 -13.00 -15.04
N LYS A 350 -7.96 -13.12 -15.69
CA LYS A 350 -8.26 -14.25 -16.59
C LYS A 350 -7.37 -14.21 -17.84
N GLU A 351 -7.18 -13.02 -18.42
CA GLU A 351 -6.34 -12.83 -19.60
C GLU A 351 -4.85 -13.08 -19.31
N LEU A 352 -4.36 -12.64 -18.15
CA LEU A 352 -3.00 -12.92 -17.70
C LEU A 352 -2.77 -14.42 -17.49
N LYS A 353 -3.73 -15.15 -16.91
CA LYS A 353 -3.63 -16.61 -16.76
C LYS A 353 -3.50 -17.35 -18.09
N THR A 354 -4.22 -16.92 -19.12
CA THR A 354 -4.08 -17.51 -20.47
C THR A 354 -2.71 -17.20 -21.08
N LYS A 355 -2.23 -15.95 -20.97
CA LYS A 355 -0.90 -15.58 -21.50
C LYS A 355 0.24 -16.32 -20.80
N VAL A 356 0.11 -16.57 -19.49
CA VAL A 356 1.10 -17.38 -18.74
C VAL A 356 1.13 -18.82 -19.26
N ALA A 357 -0.04 -19.45 -19.48
CA ALA A 357 -0.10 -20.81 -20.03
C ALA A 357 0.50 -20.91 -21.45
N ASP A 358 0.25 -19.92 -22.31
CA ASP A 358 0.83 -19.86 -23.67
C ASP A 358 2.36 -19.69 -23.61
N ASN A 359 2.85 -18.85 -22.71
CA ASN A 359 4.28 -18.65 -22.49
C ASN A 359 4.97 -19.90 -21.92
N GLU A 360 4.31 -20.64 -21.04
CA GLU A 360 4.81 -21.93 -20.53
C GLU A 360 4.95 -22.95 -21.67
N LEU A 361 3.96 -23.03 -22.57
CA LEU A 361 4.02 -23.89 -23.75
C LEU A 361 5.14 -23.49 -24.73
N TYR A 362 5.30 -22.19 -24.96
CA TYR A 362 6.37 -21.66 -25.81
C TYR A 362 7.76 -21.94 -25.23
N THR A 363 7.91 -21.79 -23.91
CA THR A 363 9.15 -22.11 -23.19
C THR A 363 9.49 -23.59 -23.30
N ALA A 364 8.50 -24.47 -23.15
CA ALA A 364 8.69 -25.91 -23.33
C ALA A 364 9.14 -26.26 -24.77
N LYS A 365 8.63 -25.56 -25.78
CA LYS A 365 9.03 -25.74 -27.19
C LYS A 365 10.47 -25.29 -27.43
N LEU A 366 10.87 -24.12 -26.90
CA LEU A 366 12.24 -23.61 -27.00
C LEU A 366 13.25 -24.51 -26.28
N MET A 367 12.89 -25.09 -25.13
CA MET A 367 13.76 -26.05 -24.44
C MET A 367 14.02 -27.30 -25.31
N LYS A 368 12.98 -27.80 -25.98
CA LYS A 368 13.09 -28.95 -26.89
C LYS A 368 13.92 -28.63 -28.14
N GLU A 369 13.77 -27.44 -28.71
CA GLU A 369 14.60 -26.99 -29.84
C GLU A 369 16.06 -26.78 -29.42
N ARG A 370 16.33 -26.15 -28.26
CA ARG A 370 17.68 -25.97 -27.73
C ARG A 370 18.42 -27.30 -27.53
N GLU A 371 17.72 -28.33 -27.05
CA GLU A 371 18.27 -29.67 -26.89
C GLU A 371 18.65 -30.30 -28.24
N GLN A 372 17.88 -30.02 -29.30
CA GLN A 372 18.23 -30.40 -30.68
C GLN A 372 19.44 -29.60 -31.22
N TRP A 373 19.50 -28.29 -31.01
CA TRP A 373 20.63 -27.44 -31.44
C TRP A 373 21.95 -27.77 -30.71
N SER A 374 21.86 -28.20 -29.45
CA SER A 374 23.03 -28.65 -28.67
C SER A 374 23.70 -29.89 -29.28
N GLN A 375 22.96 -30.71 -30.03
CA GLN A 375 23.52 -31.87 -30.73
C GLN A 375 24.18 -31.51 -32.07
N ILE A 376 23.96 -30.29 -32.59
CA ILE A 376 24.42 -29.86 -33.93
C ILE A 376 25.70 -29.00 -33.86
N LYS A 377 26.02 -28.40 -32.70
CA LYS A 377 27.10 -27.41 -32.53
C LYS A 377 28.52 -27.95 -32.31
N GLU A 378 28.82 -29.17 -32.77
CA GLU A 378 30.20 -29.67 -32.79
C GLU A 378 31.05 -29.13 -33.97
N THR A 379 30.54 -28.22 -34.80
CA THR A 379 31.31 -27.67 -35.94
C THR A 379 31.13 -26.17 -36.19
N SER A 380 32.28 -25.48 -36.19
CA SER A 380 32.63 -24.23 -36.90
C SER A 380 32.16 -22.86 -36.38
N THR A 381 33.19 -22.08 -36.05
CA THR A 381 33.32 -20.64 -35.77
C THR A 381 33.22 -19.80 -37.05
N ILE A 382 32.32 -18.83 -37.14
CA ILE A 382 32.40 -17.67 -38.07
C ILE A 382 31.77 -16.44 -37.40
N GLY A 383 32.53 -15.34 -37.32
CA GLY A 383 32.12 -14.06 -36.73
C GLY A 383 31.56 -13.05 -37.73
N LEU A 384 30.96 -11.96 -37.22
CA LEU A 384 30.57 -10.75 -37.97
C LEU A 384 30.48 -9.51 -37.04
N GLN A 385 31.46 -8.60 -37.21
CA GLN A 385 31.51 -7.12 -37.21
C GLN A 385 30.61 -6.23 -36.30
N PHE A 386 31.22 -5.41 -35.42
CA PHE A 386 30.71 -4.09 -34.95
C PHE A 386 31.88 -3.15 -34.55
N ASN A 387 32.23 -2.18 -35.41
CA ASN A 387 33.44 -1.32 -35.29
C ASN A 387 33.19 0.15 -34.91
N TYR A 388 32.00 0.54 -34.46
CA TYR A 388 31.66 1.97 -34.25
C TYR A 388 31.62 2.44 -32.79
N LEU A 389 31.89 1.54 -31.82
CA LEU A 389 31.82 1.85 -30.37
C LEU A 389 33.20 1.85 -29.65
N ILE A 390 34.30 1.67 -30.38
CA ILE A 390 35.61 1.36 -29.80
C ILE A 390 36.33 2.58 -29.15
N PRO A 391 36.28 3.83 -29.65
CA PRO A 391 37.19 4.86 -29.13
C PRO A 391 36.93 5.33 -27.68
N SER A 392 35.76 5.06 -27.10
CA SER A 392 35.42 5.49 -25.73
C SER A 392 35.58 4.39 -24.67
N MET A 393 35.89 3.15 -25.07
CA MET A 393 36.05 2.02 -24.16
C MET A 393 37.51 1.67 -23.85
N ASP A 394 38.46 2.21 -24.63
CA ASP A 394 39.91 2.02 -24.41
C ASP A 394 40.45 2.79 -23.18
N ASN A 395 39.59 3.51 -22.44
CA ASN A 395 39.96 4.17 -21.18
C ASN A 395 39.68 3.32 -19.93
N LEU A 396 39.36 2.02 -20.10
CA LEU A 396 39.24 1.07 -18.98
C LEU A 396 40.60 0.53 -18.48
N ASP A 397 41.72 0.99 -19.03
CA ASP A 397 43.08 0.69 -18.54
C ASP A 397 43.31 1.09 -17.06
N CYS A 398 42.38 1.84 -16.45
CA CYS A 398 42.39 2.18 -15.03
C CYS A 398 41.69 1.16 -14.10
N LEU A 399 41.17 0.04 -14.64
CA LEU A 399 40.52 -1.04 -13.87
C LEU A 399 41.32 -2.35 -14.04
N SER A 400 42.43 -2.50 -13.31
CA SER A 400 43.34 -3.65 -13.40
C SER A 400 42.70 -5.02 -13.11
N ASP A 401 41.51 -5.05 -12.51
CA ASP A 401 40.87 -6.24 -11.97
C ASP A 401 39.52 -6.57 -12.64
N VAL A 402 39.20 -5.90 -13.75
CA VAL A 402 37.90 -6.05 -14.44
C VAL A 402 38.11 -6.62 -15.84
N GLN A 403 37.55 -7.80 -16.10
CA GLN A 403 37.50 -8.43 -17.42
C GLN A 403 36.14 -8.21 -18.08
N VAL A 404 36.14 -7.93 -19.38
CA VAL A 404 34.91 -7.89 -20.18
C VAL A 404 34.48 -9.33 -20.46
N ALA A 405 33.37 -9.76 -19.86
CA ALA A 405 32.88 -11.12 -20.01
C ALA A 405 32.11 -11.34 -21.33
N GLU A 406 31.33 -10.35 -21.77
CA GLU A 406 30.56 -10.44 -23.03
C GLU A 406 30.02 -9.05 -23.45
N LYS A 407 29.78 -8.84 -24.76
CA LYS A 407 29.18 -7.62 -25.32
C LYS A 407 27.99 -7.99 -26.20
N LYS A 408 26.85 -7.30 -26.07
CA LYS A 408 25.64 -7.60 -26.85
C LYS A 408 24.91 -6.32 -27.26
N LEU A 409 24.46 -6.25 -28.51
CA LEU A 409 23.69 -5.14 -29.07
C LEU A 409 22.21 -5.54 -29.17
N PHE A 410 21.34 -4.58 -28.89
CA PHE A 410 19.89 -4.75 -29.00
C PHE A 410 19.28 -3.58 -29.76
N LEU A 411 18.27 -3.86 -30.58
CA LEU A 411 17.44 -2.84 -31.20
C LEU A 411 16.16 -2.68 -30.38
N ILE A 412 15.87 -1.47 -29.92
CA ILE A 412 14.67 -1.13 -29.17
C ILE A 412 13.75 -0.35 -30.10
N GLN A 413 12.55 -0.88 -30.36
CA GLN A 413 11.51 -0.19 -31.12
C GLN A 413 10.55 0.51 -30.16
N GLY A 414 10.19 1.75 -30.46
CA GLY A 414 9.21 2.49 -29.67
C GLY A 414 7.82 1.86 -29.69
N ASP A 415 7.06 2.15 -28.63
CA ASP A 415 5.68 1.71 -28.44
C ASP A 415 5.45 0.19 -28.30
N LYS A 416 6.50 -0.55 -27.88
CA LYS A 416 6.38 -1.95 -27.47
C LYS A 416 7.21 -2.20 -26.22
N ALA A 417 6.62 -2.86 -25.23
CA ALA A 417 7.40 -3.41 -24.13
C ALA A 417 8.38 -4.47 -24.67
N GLN A 418 9.68 -4.27 -24.43
CA GLN A 418 10.71 -5.20 -24.87
C GLN A 418 11.54 -5.68 -23.69
N LEU A 419 11.69 -6.99 -23.58
CA LEU A 419 12.47 -7.62 -22.53
C LEU A 419 13.70 -8.27 -23.13
N MET A 420 14.87 -7.80 -22.71
CA MET A 420 16.17 -8.35 -23.11
C MET A 420 16.65 -9.28 -22.01
N ASN A 421 16.58 -10.58 -22.28
CA ASN A 421 17.06 -11.60 -21.36
C ASN A 421 18.50 -11.99 -21.70
N TRP A 422 19.39 -11.90 -20.72
CA TRP A 422 20.76 -12.38 -20.77
C TRP A 422 20.95 -13.55 -19.80
N GLU A 423 20.29 -14.65 -20.15
CA GLU A 423 20.15 -15.84 -19.29
C GLU A 423 21.47 -16.43 -18.81
N LYS A 424 22.52 -16.37 -19.63
CA LYS A 424 23.88 -16.86 -19.28
C LYS A 424 24.44 -16.22 -18.00
N TYR A 425 24.04 -14.98 -17.70
CA TYR A 425 24.48 -14.24 -16.50
C TYR A 425 23.32 -13.91 -15.54
N GLY A 426 22.12 -14.45 -15.78
CA GLY A 426 20.95 -14.17 -14.94
C GLY A 426 20.44 -12.73 -14.98
N VAL A 427 20.87 -11.93 -15.97
CA VAL A 427 20.49 -10.51 -16.11
C VAL A 427 19.29 -10.38 -17.03
N ARG A 428 18.33 -9.54 -16.68
CA ARG A 428 17.18 -9.17 -17.53
C ARG A 428 17.02 -7.66 -17.53
N ILE A 429 16.93 -7.07 -18.72
CA ILE A 429 16.78 -5.63 -18.93
C ILE A 429 15.44 -5.42 -19.64
N GLY A 430 14.50 -4.73 -19.00
CA GLY A 430 13.20 -4.41 -19.57
C GLY A 430 13.13 -2.96 -20.03
N VAL A 431 12.49 -2.74 -21.17
CA VAL A 431 12.08 -1.43 -21.67
C VAL A 431 10.56 -1.43 -21.70
N GLU A 432 9.93 -0.53 -20.94
CA GLU A 432 8.47 -0.45 -20.85
C GLU A 432 7.86 0.25 -22.08
N GLU A 433 6.61 -0.10 -22.38
CA GLU A 433 5.82 0.51 -23.45
C GLU A 433 5.65 2.02 -23.19
N GLY A 434 5.87 2.86 -24.21
CA GLY A 434 5.87 4.33 -24.08
C GLY A 434 7.22 4.97 -23.69
N SER A 435 8.28 4.18 -23.48
CA SER A 435 9.64 4.70 -23.19
C SER A 435 10.30 5.42 -24.38
N LEU A 436 9.83 5.16 -25.60
CA LEU A 436 10.29 5.79 -26.85
C LEU A 436 9.05 6.09 -27.72
N LEU A 437 9.11 7.15 -28.53
CA LEU A 437 8.02 7.47 -29.46
C LEU A 437 7.85 6.34 -30.48
N SER A 438 6.61 6.11 -30.95
CA SER A 438 6.28 5.02 -31.88
C SER A 438 7.04 5.05 -33.22
N SER A 439 7.61 6.18 -33.59
CA SER A 439 8.46 6.35 -34.78
C SER A 439 9.95 6.11 -34.55
N GLU A 440 10.39 5.93 -33.30
CA GLU A 440 11.79 5.85 -32.93
C GLU A 440 12.27 4.39 -32.80
N THR A 441 13.52 4.16 -33.21
CA THR A 441 14.23 2.91 -32.97
C THR A 441 15.64 3.23 -32.52
N VAL A 442 16.05 2.72 -31.37
CA VAL A 442 17.33 3.05 -30.74
C VAL A 442 18.15 1.77 -30.57
N GLU A 443 19.44 1.84 -30.90
CA GLU A 443 20.40 0.77 -30.64
C GLU A 443 20.99 0.90 -29.23
N ALA A 444 20.91 -0.15 -28.43
CA ALA A 444 21.47 -0.23 -27.10
C ALA A 444 22.59 -1.28 -27.06
N ALA A 445 23.79 -0.85 -26.68
CA ALA A 445 24.93 -1.74 -26.45
C ALA A 445 25.06 -2.02 -24.94
N VAL A 446 25.07 -3.31 -24.56
CA VAL A 446 25.25 -3.74 -23.17
C VAL A 446 26.56 -4.53 -23.07
N VAL A 447 27.39 -4.16 -22.10
CA VAL A 447 28.68 -4.81 -21.82
C VAL A 447 28.66 -5.35 -20.41
N ALA A 448 28.89 -6.66 -20.26
CA ALA A 448 29.03 -7.31 -18.96
C ALA A 448 30.50 -7.25 -18.52
N LEU A 449 30.74 -6.61 -17.38
CA LEU A 449 32.05 -6.51 -16.74
C LEU A 449 32.07 -7.41 -15.51
N VAL A 450 33.11 -8.22 -15.36
CA VAL A 450 33.33 -9.11 -14.21
C VAL A 450 34.66 -8.72 -13.56
N GLY A 451 34.65 -8.47 -12.26
CA GLY A 451 35.87 -8.18 -11.50
C GLY A 451 35.86 -8.80 -10.10
N GLY A 452 37.05 -9.18 -9.63
CA GLY A 452 37.27 -9.91 -8.36
C GLY A 452 37.97 -11.27 -8.56
N GLN A 453 38.46 -11.87 -7.47
CA GLN A 453 39.08 -13.21 -7.48
C GLN A 453 38.03 -14.29 -7.72
N PHE A 454 37.64 -14.48 -8.98
CA PHE A 454 36.79 -15.58 -9.40
C PHE A 454 37.66 -16.55 -10.21
N GLU A 455 37.95 -17.72 -9.65
CA GLU A 455 38.58 -18.80 -10.42
C GLU A 455 37.52 -19.45 -11.31
N PHE A 456 37.67 -19.28 -12.61
CA PHE A 456 36.84 -19.99 -13.57
C PHE A 456 37.14 -21.49 -13.51
N PRO A 457 36.12 -22.36 -13.62
CA PRO A 457 36.34 -23.79 -13.79
C PRO A 457 37.26 -24.05 -15.00
N ALA A 458 38.11 -25.09 -14.90
CA ALA A 458 39.21 -25.38 -15.83
C ALA A 458 38.84 -25.53 -17.33
N ASN A 459 37.56 -25.48 -17.67
CA ASN A 459 37.03 -25.66 -19.02
C ASN A 459 36.33 -24.41 -19.56
N THR A 460 36.52 -23.25 -18.92
CA THR A 460 35.91 -22.00 -19.38
C THR A 460 36.70 -21.44 -20.55
N VAL A 461 36.13 -21.47 -21.75
CA VAL A 461 36.65 -20.77 -22.92
C VAL A 461 35.97 -19.40 -22.99
N LEU A 462 36.77 -18.34 -22.88
CA LEU A 462 36.33 -16.95 -23.04
C LEU A 462 36.15 -16.59 -24.52
#